data_AF-A0A2V8QP34-F1
#
_entry.id   AF-A0A2V8QP34-F1
#
_cell.length_a   1.000
_cell.length_b   1.000
_cell.length_c   1.000
_cell.angle_alpha   90.00
_cell.angle_beta   90.00
_cell.angle_gamma   90.00
#
_symmetry.space_group_name_H-M   'P 1'
#
loop_
_entity.id
_entity.type
_entity.pdbx_description
1 polymer ?
#
loop_
_entity_poly.entity_id
_entity_poly.type
_entity_poly.pdbx_seq_one_letter_code
_entity_poly.pdbx_strand_id
1 'polypeptide(L)' 'MPFDAPLIIDGQVVGSWKRVLAKEAVTTRVTPFLSLTKSDKTLVVRECETYANFLQLNSKIEWF' A
#
# COMPACT_ATOMS: atom_id res chain seq x y z
N MET A 1 1.34 16.22 12.73
CA MET A 1 0.77 15.47 11.60
C MET A 1 1.28 14.06 11.69
N PRO A 2 0.46 12.99 11.71
CA PRO A 2 1.03 11.66 11.61
C PRO A 2 1.64 11.55 10.21
N PHE A 3 2.93 11.24 10.15
CA PHE A 3 3.64 11.05 8.89
C PHE A 3 3.23 9.69 8.32
N ASP A 4 2.32 9.68 7.33
CA ASP A 4 2.07 8.49 6.52
C ASP A 4 3.41 8.07 5.86
N ALA A 5 3.64 6.76 5.72
CA ALA A 5 4.89 6.24 5.17
C ALA A 5 4.99 6.55 3.67
N PRO A 6 6.19 6.81 3.12
CA PRO A 6 6.33 7.08 1.69
C PRO A 6 6.05 5.82 0.87
N LEU A 7 5.26 5.97 -0.20
CA LEU A 7 5.19 4.99 -1.28
C LEU A 7 6.32 5.29 -2.26
N ILE A 8 7.19 4.30 -2.49
CA ILE A 8 8.37 4.45 -3.35
C ILE A 8 8.25 3.49 -4.53
N ILE A 9 8.37 4.02 -5.75
CA ILE A 9 8.45 3.26 -7.00
C ILE A 9 9.67 3.79 -7.77
N ASP A 10 10.53 2.90 -8.24
CA ASP A 10 11.76 3.24 -8.98
C ASP A 10 12.62 4.32 -8.31
N GLY A 11 12.71 4.27 -6.97
CA GLY A 11 13.49 5.21 -6.16
C GLY A 11 12.86 6.58 -5.97
N GLN A 12 11.63 6.81 -6.47
CA GLN A 12 10.90 8.07 -6.33
C GLN A 12 9.76 7.95 -5.34
N VAL A 13 9.55 8.98 -4.52
CA VAL A 13 8.36 9.09 -3.68
C VAL A 13 7.17 9.49 -4.56
N VAL A 14 6.28 8.53 -4.79
CA VAL A 14 5.12 8.71 -5.68
C VAL A 14 3.80 8.86 -4.91
N GLY A 15 3.85 8.78 -3.59
CA GLY A 15 2.67 8.90 -2.73
C GLY A 15 3.00 8.62 -1.27
N SER A 16 1.95 8.41 -0.50
CA SER A 16 2.02 7.89 0.85
C SER A 16 1.15 6.66 1.02
N TRP A 17 1.41 5.91 2.08
CA TRP A 17 0.57 4.81 2.50
C TRP A 17 0.54 4.67 4.02
N LYS A 18 -0.48 3.97 4.49
CA LYS A 18 -0.57 3.53 5.88
C LYS A 18 -1.30 2.19 5.96
N ARG A 19 -1.07 1.49 7.06
CA ARG A 19 -1.77 0.23 7.38
C ARG A 19 -2.80 0.43 8.48
N VAL A 20 -3.90 -0.29 8.38
CA VAL A 20 -4.86 -0.50 9.45
C VAL A 20 -4.92 -2.00 9.74
N LEU A 21 -4.55 -2.40 10.95
CA LEU A 21 -4.58 -3.79 11.38
C LEU A 21 -5.95 -4.12 11.98
N ALA A 22 -6.58 -5.18 11.48
CA ALA A 22 -7.77 -5.79 12.05
C ALA A 22 -7.49 -7.27 12.34
N LYS A 23 -8.42 -7.93 13.03
CA LYS A 23 -8.25 -9.33 13.48
C LYS A 23 -7.96 -10.31 12.33
N GLU A 24 -8.56 -10.09 11.17
CA GLU A 24 -8.51 -11.03 10.04
C GLU A 24 -7.83 -10.46 8.79
N ALA A 25 -7.55 -9.15 8.78
CA ALA A 25 -7.06 -8.47 7.59
C ALA A 25 -6.17 -7.29 7.96
N VAL A 26 -5.23 -7.00 7.07
CA VAL A 26 -4.55 -5.72 7.02
C VAL A 26 -5.10 -4.92 5.84
N THR A 27 -5.56 -3.70 6.12
CA THR A 27 -5.95 -2.75 5.09
C THR A 27 -4.80 -1.80 4.81
N THR A 28 -4.24 -1.84 3.61
CA THR A 28 -3.26 -0.88 3.13
C THR A 28 -3.99 0.25 2.39
N ARG A 29 -3.92 1.46 2.96
CA ARG A 29 -4.43 2.67 2.33
C ARG A 29 -3.31 3.33 1.56
N VAL A 30 -3.51 3.52 0.27
CA VAL A 30 -2.53 4.11 -0.63
C VAL A 30 -3.09 5.42 -1.17
N THR A 31 -2.30 6.49 -1.04
CA THR A 31 -2.63 7.83 -1.55
C THR A 31 -1.50 8.27 -2.49
N PRO A 32 -1.62 7.99 -3.80
CA PRO A 32 -0.67 8.47 -4.79
C PRO A 32 -0.70 9.99 -4.91
N PHE A 33 0.46 10.63 -5.08
CA PHE A 33 0.54 12.05 -5.42
C PHE A 33 0.36 12.28 -6.93
N LEU A 34 0.53 11.23 -7.72
CA LEU A 34 0.46 11.21 -9.18
C LEU A 34 -0.37 10.00 -9.62
N SER A 35 -0.90 10.05 -10.84
CA SER A 35 -1.56 8.90 -11.44
C SER A 35 -0.57 7.75 -11.65
N LEU A 36 -0.83 6.63 -10.97
CA LEU A 36 -0.08 5.40 -11.15
C LEU A 36 -0.50 4.69 -12.44
N THR A 37 0.46 4.14 -13.17
CA THR A 37 0.17 3.28 -14.32
C THR A 37 -0.52 1.98 -13.89
N LYS A 38 -1.10 1.25 -14.84
CA LYS A 38 -1.69 -0.07 -14.55
C LYS A 38 -0.64 -1.02 -13.96
N SER A 39 0.58 -0.99 -14.50
CA SER A 39 1.70 -1.82 -14.03
C SER A 39 2.09 -1.45 -12.59
N ASP A 40 2.18 -0.16 -12.28
CA ASP A 40 2.48 0.32 -10.92
C ASP A 40 1.45 -0.18 -9.92
N LYS A 41 0.15 -0.06 -10.26
CA LYS A 41 -0.92 -0.56 -9.39
C LYS A 41 -0.80 -2.07 -9.16
N THR A 42 -0.47 -2.86 -10.19
CA THR A 42 -0.23 -4.30 -10.04
C THR A 42 0.94 -4.59 -9.10
N LEU A 43 2.04 -3.84 -9.20
CA LEU A 43 3.18 -3.98 -8.28
C LEU A 43 2.79 -3.64 -6.84
N VAL A 44 2.10 -2.51 -6.63
CA VAL A 44 1.63 -2.11 -5.31
C VAL A 44 0.71 -3.15 -4.68
N VAL A 45 -0.22 -3.73 -5.46
CA VAL A 45 -1.11 -4.80 -4.99
C VAL A 45 -0.30 -6.03 -4.54
N ARG A 46 0.67 -6.48 -5.36
CA ARG A 46 1.54 -7.61 -5.04
C ARG A 46 2.34 -7.38 -3.75
N GLU A 47 2.88 -6.18 -3.54
CA GLU A 47 3.63 -5.87 -2.32
C GLU A 47 2.72 -5.77 -1.09
N CYS A 48 1.48 -5.27 -1.25
CA CYS A 48 0.47 -5.31 -0.19
C CYS A 48 0.11 -6.74 0.21
N GLU A 49 -0.05 -7.64 -0.76
CA GLU A 49 -0.29 -9.07 -0.52
C GLU A 49 0.90 -9.73 0.17
N THR A 50 2.13 -9.42 -0.25
CA THR A 50 3.35 -9.93 0.40
C THR A 50 3.42 -9.48 1.86
N TYR A 51 3.09 -8.22 2.13
CA TYR A 51 3.03 -7.67 3.48
C TYR A 51 1.94 -8.34 4.33
N ALA A 52 0.76 -8.58 3.77
CA ALA A 52 -0.34 -9.29 4.44
C ALA A 52 0.02 -10.74 4.77
N ASN A 53 0.68 -11.44 3.83
CA ASN A 53 1.18 -12.80 4.02
C ASN A 53 2.20 -12.88 5.15
N PHE A 54 3.12 -11.90 5.23
CA PHE A 54 4.06 -11.80 6.35
C PHE A 54 3.34 -11.69 7.71
N LEU A 55 2.23 -10.94 7.75
CA LEU A 55 1.40 -10.78 8.94
C LEU A 55 0.46 -11.97 9.19
N GLN A 56 0.37 -12.94 8.28
CA GLN A 56 -0.60 -14.04 8.30
C GLN A 56 -2.06 -13.53 8.35
N LEU A 57 -2.34 -12.42 7.67
CA LEU A 57 -3.66 -11.80 7.57
C LEU A 57 -4.10 -11.70 6.10
N ASN A 58 -5.39 -11.50 5.86
CA ASN A 58 -5.90 -11.22 4.53
C ASN A 58 -5.48 -9.82 4.05
N SER A 59 -5.18 -9.68 2.77
CA SER A 59 -4.86 -8.38 2.16
C SER A 59 -6.12 -7.63 1.76
N LYS A 60 -6.21 -6.34 2.11
CA LYS A 60 -7.18 -5.40 1.57
C LYS A 60 -6.45 -4.12 1.15
N ILE A 61 -6.81 -3.56 0.01
CA ILE A 61 -6.22 -2.32 -0.50
C ILE A 61 -7.33 -1.27 -0.71
N GLU A 62 -7.07 -0.05 -0.25
CA GLU A 62 -7.94 1.11 -0.45
C GLU A 62 -7.13 2.21 -1.14
N TRP A 63 -7.68 2.79 -2.21
CA TRP A 63 -7.05 3.84 -3.00
C TRP A 63 -7.75 5.17 -2.72
N PHE A 64 -6.98 6.23 -2.47
CA PHE A 64 -7.45 7.60 -2.19
C PHE A 64 -6.83 8.61 -3.15
#